data_AF-A0AAP1EZ74-F1
#
_entry.id   AF-A0AAP1EZ74-F1
#
_cell.length_a   1.000
_cell.length_b   1.000
_cell.length_c   1.000
_cell.angle_alpha   90.00
_cell.angle_beta   90.00
_cell.angle_gamma   90.00
#
_symmetry.space_group_name_H-M   'P 1'
#
loop_
_entity.id
_entity.type
_entity.pdbx_description
1 polymer ?
#
loop_
_entity_poly.entity_id
_entity_poly.type
_entity_poly.pdbx_seq_one_letter_code
_entity_poly.pdbx_strand_id
1 'polypeptide(L)' 'MLRIHFLQQWYALSDPSAEEALYDTVSMRRFAKIGGLDEVPDETTILNFRHLLERHDLARKLFNRVNAHLSR' A
#
# COMPACT_ATOMS: atom_id res chain seq x y z
N MET A 1 0.49 -3.04 -5.39
CA MET A 1 1.08 -1.73 -5.04
C MET A 1 0.10 -0.71 -4.48
N LEU A 2 -0.89 -0.16 -5.20
CA LEU A 2 -1.78 0.89 -4.64
C LEU A 2 -2.47 0.51 -3.32
N ARG A 3 -2.93 -0.74 -3.19
CA ARG A 3 -3.54 -1.24 -1.95
C ARG A 3 -2.56 -1.25 -0.77
N ILE A 4 -1.31 -1.62 -1.03
CA ILE A 4 -0.22 -1.60 -0.04
C ILE A 4 0.06 -0.16 0.39
N HIS A 5 0.11 0.77 -0.57
CA HIS A 5 0.28 2.20 -0.27
C HIS A 5 -0.84 2.75 0.62
N PHE A 6 -2.09 2.33 0.42
CA PHE A 6 -3.19 2.70 1.31
C PHE A 6 -3.10 2.03 2.68
N LEU A 7 -2.65 0.77 2.76
CA LEU A 7 -2.36 0.13 4.05
C LEU A 7 -1.28 0.91 4.83
N GLN A 8 -0.23 1.37 4.15
CA GLN A 8 0.78 2.25 4.76
C GLN A 8 0.17 3.51 5.37
N GLN A 9 -0.73 4.18 4.64
CA GLN A 9 -1.38 5.40 5.12
C GLN A 9 -2.36 5.14 6.27
N TRP A 10 -3.19 4.09 6.18
CA TRP A 10 -4.25 3.82 7.17
C TRP A 10 -3.72 3.23 8.48
N TYR A 11 -2.64 2.46 8.42
CA TYR A 11 -2.02 1.81 9.58
C TYR A 11 -0.69 2.45 9.99
N ALA A 12 -0.33 3.60 9.40
CA ALA A 12 0.92 4.31 9.64
C ALA A 12 2.18 3.42 9.50
N LEU A 13 2.18 2.55 8.48
CA LEU A 13 3.30 1.63 8.24
C LEU A 13 4.39 2.32 7.43
N SER A 14 5.64 2.13 7.87
CA SER A 14 6.82 2.42 7.06
C SER A 14 6.91 1.46 5.87
N ASP A 15 7.85 1.67 4.93
CA ASP A 15 8.10 0.72 3.84
C ASP A 15 8.49 -0.68 4.37
N PRO A 16 9.43 -0.85 5.33
CA PRO A 16 9.74 -2.17 5.88
C PRO A 16 8.59 -2.74 6.74
N SER A 17 7.89 -1.89 7.51
CA SER A 17 6.73 -2.36 8.29
C SER A 17 5.58 -2.83 7.40
N ALA A 18 5.45 -2.32 6.18
CA ALA A 18 4.44 -2.76 5.23
C ALA A 18 4.78 -4.13 4.64
N GLU A 19 6.05 -4.40 4.36
CA GLU A 19 6.52 -5.73 3.98
C GLU A 19 6.21 -6.75 5.09
N GLU A 20 6.66 -6.46 6.32
CA GLU A 20 6.42 -7.32 7.50
C GLU A 20 4.93 -7.58 7.71
N ALA A 21 4.09 -6.54 7.66
CA ALA A 21 2.66 -6.68 7.83
C ALA A 21 1.99 -7.56 6.74
N LEU A 22 2.52 -7.58 5.52
CA LEU A 22 2.03 -8.45 4.43
C LEU A 22 2.48 -9.91 4.60
N TYR A 23 3.57 -10.16 5.34
CA TYR A 23 3.96 -11.50 5.76
C TYR A 23 3.11 -11.99 6.95
N ASP A 24 2.95 -11.16 7.97
CA ASP A 24 2.36 -11.59 9.24
C ASP A 24 0.83 -11.54 9.28
N THR A 25 0.23 -10.60 8.55
CA THR A 25 -1.20 -10.34 8.64
C THR A 25 -1.95 -10.80 7.39
N VAL A 26 -2.58 -11.98 7.50
CA VAL A 26 -3.36 -12.61 6.41
C VAL A 26 -4.43 -11.68 5.83
N SER A 27 -5.10 -10.87 6.66
CA SER A 27 -6.13 -9.94 6.17
C SER A 27 -5.55 -8.82 5.31
N MET A 28 -4.38 -8.28 5.67
CA MET A 28 -3.66 -7.27 4.88
C MET A 28 -3.15 -7.87 3.57
N ARG A 29 -2.58 -9.08 3.61
CA ARG A 29 -2.16 -9.82 2.41
C ARG A 29 -3.34 -10.06 1.45
N ARG A 30 -4.48 -10.54 1.98
CA ARG A 30 -5.72 -10.74 1.21
C ARG A 30 -6.24 -9.42 0.64
N PHE A 31 -6.23 -8.35 1.44
CA PHE A 31 -6.62 -7.02 0.96
C PHE A 31 -5.72 -6.58 -0.20
N ALA A 32 -4.41 -6.77 -0.10
CA ALA A 32 -3.45 -6.46 -1.15
C ALA A 32 -3.58 -7.35 -2.41
N LYS A 33 -4.42 -8.40 -2.36
CA LYS A 33 -4.58 -9.42 -3.42
C LYS A 33 -3.29 -10.17 -3.73
N ILE A 34 -2.48 -10.42 -2.70
CA ILE A 34 -1.30 -11.29 -2.80
C ILE A 34 -1.77 -12.71 -2.47
N GLY A 35 -1.64 -13.63 -3.42
CA GLY A 35 -1.94 -15.04 -3.25
C GLY A 35 -1.06 -15.71 -2.20
N GLY A 36 -1.42 -16.93 -1.80
CA GLY A 36 -0.66 -17.67 -0.77
C GLY A 36 0.78 -18.00 -1.20
N LEU A 37 0.99 -18.20 -2.50
CA LEU A 37 2.29 -18.51 -3.11
C LEU A 37 2.95 -17.30 -3.79
N ASP A 38 2.25 -16.16 -3.83
CA ASP A 38 2.78 -14.96 -4.49
C ASP A 38 3.83 -14.31 -3.59
N GLU A 39 4.87 -13.78 -4.22
CA GLU A 39 5.93 -13.03 -3.54
C GLU A 39 5.38 -11.70 -3.01
N VAL A 40 5.70 -11.41 -1.74
CA VAL A 40 5.39 -10.11 -1.13
C VAL A 40 6.43 -9.10 -1.64
N PRO A 41 6.02 -7.91 -2.11
CA PRO A 41 6.98 -6.87 -2.46
C PRO A 41 7.85 -6.49 -1.27
N ASP A 42 9.16 -6.50 -1.47
CA ASP A 42 10.12 -6.06 -0.46
C ASP A 42 10.03 -4.55 -0.19
N GLU A 43 10.66 -4.10 0.90
CA GLU A 43 10.77 -2.70 1.31
C GLU A 43 11.18 -1.80 0.12
N THR A 44 12.18 -2.23 -0.65
CA THR A 44 12.73 -1.45 -1.76
C THR A 44 11.70 -1.27 -2.88
N THR A 45 10.91 -2.29 -3.18
CA THR A 45 9.82 -2.22 -4.17
C THR A 45 8.71 -1.29 -3.71
N ILE A 46 8.36 -1.33 -2.42
CA ILE A 46 7.36 -0.44 -1.82
C ILE A 46 7.86 1.02 -1.85
N LEU A 47 9.11 1.25 -1.46
CA LEU A 47 9.79 2.56 -1.50
C LEU A 47 9.78 3.16 -2.91
N ASN A 48 10.19 2.38 -3.92
CA ASN A 48 10.23 2.82 -5.32
C ASN A 48 8.83 3.20 -5.83
N PHE A 49 7.80 2.45 -5.45
CA PHE A 49 6.43 2.79 -5.80
C PHE A 49 5.95 4.09 -5.12
N ARG A 50 6.31 4.30 -3.85
CA ARG A 50 6.01 5.53 -3.14
C ARG A 50 6.65 6.74 -3.83
N HIS A 51 7.93 6.64 -4.19
CA HIS A 51 8.63 7.69 -4.96
C HIS A 51 8.01 7.94 -6.33
N LEU A 52 7.51 6.91 -7.01
CA LEU A 52 6.77 7.08 -8.26
C LEU A 52 5.52 7.94 -8.05
N LEU A 53 4.74 7.68 -7.00
CA LEU A 53 3.55 8.47 -6.69
C LEU A 53 3.89 9.92 -6.29
N GLU A 54 4.96 10.11 -5.51
CA GLU A 54 5.45 11.43 -5.10
C GLU A 54 5.89 12.26 -6.32
N ARG A 55 6.68 11.67 -7.22
CA ARG A 55 7.18 12.32 -8.45
C ARG A 55 6.06 12.87 -9.33
N HIS A 56 4.92 12.18 -9.36
CA HIS A 56 3.77 12.57 -10.18
C HIS A 56 2.66 13.29 -9.39
N ASP A 57 2.90 13.61 -8.10
CA ASP A 57 1.92 14.22 -7.21
C ASP A 57 0.57 13.46 -7.23
N LEU A 58 0.65 12.13 -7.16
CA LEU A 58 -0.50 11.24 -7.25
C LEU A 58 -1.03 10.82 -5.89
N ALA A 59 -0.17 10.74 -4.86
CA ALA A 59 -0.55 10.25 -3.53
C ALA A 59 -1.75 11.03 -2.97
N ARG A 60 -1.68 12.37 -2.98
CA ARG A 60 -2.76 13.24 -2.49
C ARG A 60 -4.02 13.17 -3.36
N LYS A 61 -3.87 13.13 -4.68
CA LYS A 61 -4.99 13.05 -5.63
C LYS A 61 -5.78 11.76 -5.45
N LEU A 62 -5.07 10.64 -5.31
CA LEU A 62 -5.66 9.32 -5.08
C LEU A 62 -6.36 9.26 -3.73
N PHE A 63 -5.73 9.76 -2.66
CA PHE A 63 -6.35 9.82 -1.33
C PHE A 63 -7.66 10.60 -1.33
N ASN A 64 -7.67 11.81 -1.92
CA ASN A 64 -8.88 12.62 -2.05
C ASN A 64 -9.97 11.90 -2.86
N ARG A 65 -9.60 11.20 -3.94
CA ARG A 65 -10.54 10.46 -4.77
C ARG A 65 -11.18 9.30 -4.01
N VAL A 66 -10.41 8.58 -3.20
CA VAL A 66 -10.91 7.50 -2.35
C VAL A 66 -11.87 8.05 -1.30
N ASN A 67 -11.50 9.12 -0.60
CA ASN A 67 -12.40 9.73 0.39
C ASN A 67 -13.71 10.20 -0.23
N ALA A 68 -13.66 10.86 -1.40
CA ALA A 68 -14.85 11.29 -2.12
C ALA A 68 -15.73 10.13 -2.59
N HIS A 69 -15.17 8.94 -2.77
CA HIS A 69 -15.94 7.73 -3.06
C HIS A 69 -16.60 7.15 -1.81
N LEU A 70 -15.90 7.18 -0.66
CA LEU A 70 -16.38 6.68 0.62
C LEU A 70 -17.42 7.59 1.29
N SER A 71 -17.45 8.89 0.96
CA SER A 71 -18.45 9.84 1.48
C SER A 71 -19.80 9.81 0.73
N ARG A 72 -20.04 8.79 -0.10
CA ARG A 72 -21.30 8.57 -0.82
C ARG A 72 -22.10 7.48 -0.14
#